data_AF-A0A938YLD3-F1
#
_entry.id   AF-A0A938YLD3-F1
#
_cell.length_a   1.000
_cell.length_b   1.000
_cell.length_c   1.000
_cell.angle_alpha   90.00
_cell.angle_beta   90.00
_cell.angle_gamma   90.00
#
_symmetry.space_group_name_H-M   'P 1'
#
loop_
_entity.id
_entity.type
_entity.pdbx_description
1 polymer ?
#
loop_
_entity_poly.entity_id
_entity_poly.type
_entity_poly.pdbx_seq_one_letter_code
_entity_poly.pdbx_strand_id
1 'polypeptide(L)'
;MTEFMRTRELVSIRYFDHVLYHRASALDMKPQIREAVGWLMYACDEFVTIAWDHDAEPPTLRGGDPKASGLVLLTTDILELKRLGTYPLQENPNCHLNSAQPITKDEYALPPKKRKTQERKRKDDK
;
A
#
# COMPACT_ATOMS: atom_id res chain seq x y z
N MET A 1 -21.25 -23.29 -12.20
CA MET A 1 -20.77 -21.90 -12.25
C MET A 1 -19.38 -21.92 -11.62
N THR A 2 -18.34 -21.79 -12.44
CA THR A 2 -16.95 -21.92 -11.98
C THR A 2 -16.54 -20.59 -11.38
N GLU A 3 -16.39 -20.56 -10.06
CA GLU A 3 -15.89 -19.41 -9.32
C GLU A 3 -14.43 -19.18 -9.72
N PHE A 4 -14.16 -18.08 -10.43
CA PHE A 4 -12.79 -17.67 -10.69
C PHE A 4 -12.20 -17.18 -9.36
N MET A 5 -11.54 -18.08 -8.63
CA MET A 5 -10.71 -17.66 -7.50
C MET A 5 -9.64 -16.73 -8.05
N ARG A 6 -9.75 -15.44 -7.72
CA ARG A 6 -8.73 -14.46 -8.08
C ARG A 6 -7.49 -14.82 -7.25
N THR A 7 -6.33 -14.97 -7.89
CA THR A 7 -5.07 -15.27 -7.20
C THR A 7 -4.15 -14.05 -7.23
N ARG A 8 -3.26 -13.94 -6.24
CA ARG A 8 -2.14 -12.99 -6.22
C ARG A 8 -0.83 -13.76 -6.23
N GLU A 9 0.14 -13.23 -6.95
CA GLU A 9 1.48 -13.79 -6.98
C GLU A 9 2.43 -12.94 -6.17
N LEU A 10 3.19 -13.58 -5.28
CA LEU A 10 4.28 -12.95 -4.57
C LEU A 10 5.55 -13.11 -5.40
N VAL A 11 6.24 -12.01 -5.67
CA VAL A 11 7.46 -11.99 -6.49
C VAL A 11 8.62 -11.32 -5.74
N SER A 12 9.84 -11.80 -5.98
CA SER A 12 11.09 -11.09 -5.70
C SER A 12 11.67 -10.59 -7.02
N ILE A 13 12.02 -9.30 -7.08
CA ILE A 13 12.56 -8.64 -8.27
C ILE A 13 13.89 -8.00 -7.92
N ARG A 14 14.92 -8.30 -8.71
CA ARG A 14 16.19 -7.58 -8.71
C ARG A 14 16.25 -6.69 -9.95
N TYR A 15 16.53 -5.40 -9.78
CA TYR A 15 16.42 -4.41 -10.85
C TYR A 15 17.45 -3.28 -10.71
N PHE A 16 17.67 -2.54 -11.80
CA PHE A 16 18.43 -1.29 -11.78
C PHE A 16 17.52 -0.14 -11.35
N ASP A 17 17.93 0.56 -10.31
CA ASP A 17 17.29 1.78 -9.85
C ASP A 17 18.08 3.01 -10.30
N HIS A 18 17.33 4.05 -10.63
CA HIS A 18 17.89 5.34 -11.00
C HIS A 18 18.42 6.01 -9.73
N VAL A 19 19.68 6.44 -9.76
CA VAL A 19 20.32 7.11 -8.62
C VAL A 19 20.32 8.62 -8.88
N LEU A 20 19.73 9.37 -7.96
CA LEU A 20 19.89 10.82 -7.93
C LEU A 20 21.30 11.15 -7.42
N TYR A 21 22.01 12.00 -8.16
CA TYR A 21 23.35 12.45 -7.78
C TYR A 21 23.38 13.98 -7.64
N HIS A 22 24.21 14.47 -6.72
CA HIS A 22 24.45 15.89 -6.51
C HIS A 22 25.95 16.12 -6.26
N ARG A 23 26.53 17.13 -6.94
CA ARG A 23 27.98 17.46 -6.86
C ARG A 23 28.91 16.31 -7.24
N ALA A 24 28.45 15.39 -8.09
CA ALA A 24 29.23 14.33 -8.72
C ALA A 24 29.06 14.40 -10.24
N SER A 25 30.05 13.89 -10.98
CA SER A 25 29.97 13.77 -12.44
C SER A 25 28.97 12.70 -12.83
N ALA A 26 28.06 13.03 -13.74
CA ALA A 26 27.01 12.13 -14.22
C ALA A 26 27.58 10.87 -14.89
N LEU A 27 28.73 11.00 -15.57
CA LEU A 27 29.38 9.93 -16.32
C LEU A 27 30.01 8.86 -15.40
N ASP A 28 30.27 9.21 -14.14
CA ASP A 28 30.84 8.30 -13.15
C ASP A 28 29.76 7.58 -12.33
N MET A 29 28.50 8.04 -12.42
CA MET A 29 27.37 7.41 -11.75
C MET A 29 26.93 6.17 -12.50
N LYS A 30 26.55 5.14 -11.74
CA LYS A 30 25.94 3.91 -12.28
C LYS A 30 24.60 3.66 -11.60
N PRO A 31 23.63 3.07 -12.30
CA PRO A 31 22.40 2.60 -11.66
C PRO A 31 22.71 1.66 -10.50
N GLN A 32 21.93 1.76 -9.43
CA GLN A 32 22.09 0.89 -8.28
C GLN A 32 21.29 -0.39 -8.48
N ILE A 33 21.86 -1.56 -8.19
CA ILE A 33 21.08 -2.79 -8.15
C ILE A 33 20.31 -2.83 -6.83
N ARG A 34 18.99 -2.98 -6.92
CA ARG A 34 18.10 -3.16 -5.77
C ARG A 34 17.34 -4.47 -5.87
N GLU A 35 16.84 -4.92 -4.73
CA GLU A 35 15.93 -6.05 -4.61
C GLU A 35 14.66 -5.60 -3.90
N ALA A 36 13.51 -6.10 -4.36
CA ALA A 36 12.21 -5.85 -3.77
C ALA A 36 11.36 -7.11 -3.80
N VAL A 37 10.57 -7.32 -2.74
CA VAL A 37 9.56 -8.39 -2.67
C VAL A 37 8.20 -7.75 -2.59
N GLY A 38 7.25 -8.16 -3.43
CA GLY A 38 5.91 -7.59 -3.44
C GLY A 38 4.91 -8.45 -4.22
N TRP A 39 3.64 -8.05 -4.14
CA TRP A 39 2.55 -8.66 -4.89
C TRP A 39 2.55 -8.16 -6.32
N LEU A 40 2.58 -9.06 -7.30
CA LEU A 40 2.46 -8.69 -8.71
C LEU A 40 1.04 -8.22 -9.00
N MET A 41 0.90 -6.94 -9.33
CA MET A 41 -0.39 -6.30 -9.60
C MET A 41 -0.69 -6.23 -11.10
N TYR A 42 0.34 -6.01 -11.91
CA TYR A 42 0.25 -5.96 -13.36
C TYR A 42 1.58 -6.36 -14.01
N ALA A 43 1.51 -6.98 -15.18
CA ALA A 43 2.66 -7.25 -16.02
C ALA A 43 2.27 -7.15 -17.49
N CYS A 44 3.08 -6.42 -18.26
CA CYS A 44 3.07 -6.46 -19.72
C CYS A 44 4.52 -6.47 -20.23
N ASP A 45 4.67 -6.39 -21.56
CA ASP A 45 5.99 -6.41 -22.21
C ASP A 45 6.85 -5.20 -21.85
N GLU A 46 6.24 -4.07 -21.47
CA GLU A 46 6.94 -2.81 -21.20
C GLU A 46 7.26 -2.61 -19.71
N PHE A 47 6.35 -3.00 -18.81
CA PHE A 47 6.53 -2.79 -17.39
C PHE A 47 5.77 -3.80 -16.52
N VAL A 48 6.20 -3.89 -15.26
CA VAL A 48 5.50 -4.59 -14.19
C VAL A 48 5.19 -3.63 -13.05
N THR A 49 4.12 -3.90 -12.32
CA THR A 49 3.81 -3.19 -11.08
C THR A 49 3.73 -4.15 -9.92
N ILE A 50 4.41 -3.82 -8.83
CA ILE A 50 4.34 -4.57 -7.57
C ILE A 50 3.83 -3.68 -6.44
N ALA A 51 3.08 -4.26 -5.51
CA ALA A 51 2.66 -3.61 -4.27
C ALA A 51 3.37 -4.27 -3.06
N TRP A 52 3.95 -3.47 -2.17
CA TRP A 52 4.67 -3.98 -1.01
C TRP A 52 3.77 -4.22 0.19
N ASP A 53 2.81 -3.32 0.41
CA ASP A 53 1.84 -3.41 1.48
C ASP A 53 0.43 -3.26 0.90
N HIS A 54 -0.47 -4.10 1.35
CA HIS A 54 -1.88 -4.02 1.04
C HIS A 54 -2.61 -3.88 2.35
N ASP A 55 -3.16 -2.69 2.62
CA ASP A 55 -3.92 -2.43 3.83
C ASP A 55 -5.00 -3.51 4.00
N ALA A 56 -4.97 -4.21 5.13
CA ALA A 56 -6.00 -5.18 5.49
C ALA A 56 -7.30 -4.49 5.96
N GLU A 57 -7.21 -3.21 6.30
CA GLU A 57 -8.29 -2.38 6.86
C GLU A 57 -8.27 -0.98 6.23
N PRO A 58 -9.38 -0.23 6.23
CA PRO A 58 -9.38 1.16 5.75
C PRO A 58 -8.33 2.00 6.49
N PRO A 59 -7.63 2.93 5.83
CA PRO A 59 -6.58 3.71 6.46
C PRO A 59 -7.12 4.43 7.71
N THR A 60 -6.40 4.29 8.83
CA THR A 60 -6.78 4.87 10.12
C THR A 60 -6.82 6.41 10.09
N LEU A 61 -6.18 7.03 9.08
CA LEU A 61 -6.17 8.47 8.84
C LEU A 61 -7.21 8.86 7.78
N ARG A 62 -8.31 9.50 8.22
CA ARG A 62 -9.26 10.17 7.32
C ARG A 62 -8.54 11.34 6.63
N GLY A 63 -8.23 11.19 5.35
CA GLY A 63 -7.60 12.22 4.52
C GLY A 63 -6.26 11.83 3.89
N GLY A 64 -5.77 10.62 4.15
CA GLY A 64 -4.83 9.96 3.24
C GLY A 64 -5.63 9.30 2.13
N ASP A 65 -5.27 9.54 0.87
CA ASP A 65 -5.50 8.55 -0.17
C ASP A 65 -4.96 7.22 0.39
N PRO A 66 -5.69 6.07 0.36
CA PRO A 66 -5.14 4.75 0.64
C PRO A 66 -4.03 4.49 -0.36
N LYS A 67 -2.88 5.13 -0.12
CA LYS A 67 -1.83 5.37 -1.09
C LYS A 67 -1.34 4.00 -1.48
N ALA A 68 -1.69 3.60 -2.70
CA ALA A 68 -1.14 2.46 -3.38
C ALA A 68 0.39 2.56 -3.34
N SER A 69 0.99 1.98 -2.30
CA SER A 69 2.43 1.96 -2.15
C SER A 69 2.94 0.79 -2.96
N GLY A 70 3.66 1.12 -4.02
CA GLY A 70 4.09 0.16 -5.00
C GLY A 70 5.19 0.71 -5.87
N LEU A 71 5.70 -0.16 -6.72
CA LEU A 71 6.79 0.12 -7.61
C LEU A 71 6.39 -0.26 -9.02
N VAL A 72 6.60 0.66 -9.96
CA VAL A 72 6.51 0.40 -11.40
C VAL A 72 7.93 0.22 -11.91
N LEU A 73 8.19 -0.91 -12.55
CA LEU A 73 9.50 -1.26 -13.09
C LEU A 73 9.38 -1.52 -14.59
N LEU A 74 10.21 -0.84 -15.37
CA LEU A 74 10.38 -1.19 -16.78
C LEU A 74 10.98 -2.58 -16.88
N THR A 75 10.47 -3.40 -17.81
CA THR A 75 10.99 -4.75 -18.03
C THR A 75 12.47 -4.75 -18.40
N THR A 76 12.94 -3.70 -19.07
CA THR A 76 14.35 -3.49 -19.44
C THR A 76 15.29 -3.33 -18.25
N ASP A 77 14.77 -2.85 -17.11
CA ASP A 77 15.57 -2.58 -15.92
C ASP A 77 15.56 -3.76 -14.94
N ILE A 78 14.74 -4.78 -15.20
CA ILE A 78 14.65 -5.99 -14.39
C ILE A 78 15.79 -6.94 -14.76
N LEU A 79 16.64 -7.21 -13.78
CA LEU A 79 17.71 -8.19 -13.88
C LEU A 79 17.22 -9.61 -13.64
N GLU A 80 16.25 -9.76 -12.73
CA GLU A 80 15.72 -11.05 -12.32
C GLU A 80 14.33 -10.89 -11.70
N LEU A 81 13.40 -11.75 -12.10
CA LEU A 81 12.07 -11.84 -11.50
C LEU A 81 11.80 -13.29 -11.08
N LYS A 82 11.61 -13.50 -9.78
CA LYS A 82 11.33 -14.80 -9.17
C LYS A 82 9.91 -14.82 -8.62
N ARG A 83 9.12 -15.82 -9.02
CA ARG A 83 7.81 -16.11 -8.42
C ARG A 83 8.02 -16.94 -7.16
N LEU A 84 7.65 -16.40 -6.01
CA LEU A 84 7.82 -17.02 -4.70
C LEU A 84 6.61 -17.88 -4.31
N GLY A 85 5.42 -17.51 -4.78
CA GLY A 85 4.20 -18.27 -4.51
C GLY A 85 2.96 -17.65 -5.15
N THR A 86 1.91 -18.46 -5.29
CA THR A 86 0.58 -18.02 -5.72
C THR A 86 -0.39 -18.26 -4.57
N TYR A 87 -1.11 -17.21 -4.19
CA TYR A 87 -2.00 -17.20 -3.04
C TYR A 87 -3.43 -16.85 -3.51
N PRO A 88 -4.46 -17.50 -2.96
CA PRO A 88 -5.84 -17.10 -3.23
C PRO A 88 -6.09 -15.71 -2.64
N LEU A 89 -6.72 -14.81 -3.41
CA LEU A 89 -7.35 -13.63 -2.81
C LEU A 89 -8.56 -14.11 -2.02
N GLN A 90 -8.53 -13.95 -0.71
CA GLN A 90 -9.78 -13.93 0.05
C GLN A 90 -10.50 -12.63 -0.27
N GLU A 91 -11.55 -12.71 -1.08
CA GLU A 91 -12.62 -11.72 -1.02
C GLU A 91 -13.31 -11.97 0.32
N ASN A 92 -12.93 -11.26 1.39
CA ASN A 92 -13.69 -11.30 2.63
C ASN A 92 -14.90 -10.36 2.46
N PRO A 93 -16.14 -10.87 2.29
CA PRO A 93 -17.32 -10.01 2.29
C PRO A 93 -17.65 -9.44 3.68
N ASN A 94 -17.01 -9.93 4.75
CA ASN A 94 -17.36 -9.65 6.14
C ASN A 94 -16.24 -8.96 6.94
N CYS A 95 -15.55 -7.98 6.35
CA CYS A 95 -14.76 -7.03 7.12
C CYS A 95 -15.70 -5.95 7.71
N HIS A 96 -16.57 -6.32 8.65
CA HIS A 96 -17.45 -5.35 9.33
C HIS A 96 -16.68 -4.51 10.38
N LEU A 97 -15.68 -3.72 9.95
CA LEU A 97 -15.15 -2.62 10.77
C LEU A 97 -16.18 -1.47 10.90
N ASN A 98 -17.20 -1.45 10.04
CA ASN A 98 -18.40 -0.65 10.20
C ASN A 98 -19.59 -1.57 10.49
N SER A 99 -19.56 -2.31 11.60
CA SER A 99 -20.81 -2.87 12.10
C SER A 99 -21.77 -1.70 12.35
N ALA A 100 -23.04 -1.83 11.93
CA ALA A 100 -24.08 -0.88 12.34
C ALA A 100 -24.33 -0.92 13.86
N GLN A 101 -23.64 -1.81 14.58
CA GLN A 101 -23.73 -1.87 16.03
C GLN A 101 -22.94 -0.71 16.64
N PRO A 102 -23.53 0.01 17.61
CA PRO A 102 -22.89 1.14 18.24
C PRO A 102 -21.61 0.70 18.98
N ILE A 103 -20.51 1.40 18.72
CA ILE A 103 -19.25 1.29 19.49
C ILE A 103 -19.58 1.58 20.96
N THR A 104 -19.29 0.62 21.85
CA THR A 104 -19.47 0.78 23.30
C THR A 104 -18.50 1.84 23.83
N LYS A 105 -18.93 2.61 24.84
CA LYS A 105 -18.31 3.89 25.27
C LYS A 105 -16.83 3.83 25.70
N ASP A 106 -16.24 2.65 25.83
CA ASP A 106 -14.95 2.45 26.48
C ASP A 106 -13.80 2.11 25.51
N GLU A 107 -14.07 1.96 24.20
CA GLU A 107 -13.06 1.63 23.18
C GLU A 107 -12.38 2.85 22.54
N TYR A 108 -12.17 3.93 23.29
CA TYR A 108 -11.40 5.07 22.78
C TYR A 108 -9.97 5.06 23.30
N ALA A 109 -8.98 4.96 22.39
CA ALA A 109 -7.56 5.12 22.72
C ALA A 109 -7.28 6.44 23.46
N LEU A 110 -8.08 7.49 23.20
CA LEU A 110 -8.12 8.71 23.99
C LEU A 110 -9.57 9.14 24.23
N PRO A 111 -10.01 9.26 25.51
CA PRO A 111 -11.34 9.76 25.83
C PRO A 111 -11.59 11.12 25.17
N PRO A 112 -12.79 11.40 24.62
CA PRO A 112 -13.10 12.67 23.95
C PRO A 112 -12.72 13.91 24.77
N LYS A 113 -12.88 13.83 26.09
CA LYS A 113 -12.52 14.90 27.05
C LYS A 113 -11.02 15.17 27.16
N LYS A 114 -10.17 14.22 26.76
CA LYS A 114 -8.70 14.29 26.81
C LYS A 114 -8.07 14.64 25.46
N ARG A 115 -8.88 14.91 24.41
CA ARG A 115 -8.38 15.31 23.09
C ARG A 115 -7.90 16.77 23.14
N LYS A 116 -6.75 17.04 22.53
CA LYS A 116 -6.16 18.40 22.42
C LYS A 116 -7.02 19.34 21.60
N THR A 117 -7.71 18.84 20.59
CA THR A 117 -8.70 19.58 19.82
C THR A 117 -10.06 19.38 20.46
N GLN A 118 -10.47 20.31 21.31
CA GLN A 118 -11.87 20.41 21.71
C GLN A 118 -12.57 21.35 20.73
N GLU A 119 -13.62 20.87 20.07
CA GLU A 119 -14.50 21.73 19.31
C GLU A 119 -15.12 22.75 20.28
N ARG A 120 -14.83 24.04 20.05
CA ARG A 120 -15.52 25.11 20.76
C ARG A 120 -16.99 25.04 20.36
N LYS A 121 -17.87 24.73 21.31
CA LYS A 121 -19.32 24.89 21.13
C LYS A 121 -19.58 26.32 20.64
N ARG A 122 -20.06 26.48 19.41
CA ARG A 122 -20.70 27.72 19.00
C ARG A 122 -21.93 27.88 19.89
N LYS A 123 -22.00 28.99 20.62
CA LYS A 123 -23.25 29.39 21.29
C LYS A 123 -24.15 29.91 20.19
N ASP A 124 -25.31 29.30 20.03
CA ASP A 124 -26.39 29.88 19.26
C ASP A 124 -26.93 31.06 20.08
N ASP A 125 -26.68 32.27 19.59
CA ASP A 125 -27.28 33.49 20.14
C ASP A 125 -28.77 33.51 19.79
N LYS A 126 -29.58 33.77 20.81
CA LYS A 126 -31.05 33.84 20.75
C LYS A 126 -31.51 35.28 20.62
#